data_AF-A0AAU7X5R9-F1
#
_entry.id   AF-A0AAU7X5R9-F1
#
_cell.length_a   1.000
_cell.length_b   1.000
_cell.length_c   1.000
_cell.angle_alpha   90.00
_cell.angle_beta   90.00
_cell.angle_gamma   90.00
#
_symmetry.space_group_name_H-M   'P 1'
#
loop_
_entity.id
_entity.type
_entity.pdbx_description
1 polymer ?
#
loop_
_entity_poly.entity_id
_entity_poly.type
_entity_poly.pdbx_seq_one_letter_code
_entity_poly.pdbx_strand_id
1 'polypeptide(L)' 'MRGNAEAGRTVSHPLAGSELEFSIAEMRALLARTRPASDAEALRALRHAFPAATLEQRVAAMSGRAR' A
#
# COMPACT_ATOMS: atom_id res chain seq x y z
N MET A 1 32.04 11.00 22.25
CA MET A 1 32.12 10.34 20.94
C MET A 1 31.03 9.28 20.84
N ARG A 2 30.32 9.25 19.70
CA ARG A 2 29.44 8.18 19.15
C ARG A 2 28.24 7.79 20.02
N GLY A 3 26.99 7.93 19.58
CA GLY A 3 26.41 7.88 18.24
C GLY A 3 25.26 6.88 18.32
N ASN A 4 24.04 7.37 18.56
CA ASN A 4 22.82 6.56 18.57
C ASN A 4 22.68 5.93 17.18
N ALA A 5 23.01 4.64 17.08
CA ALA A 5 22.74 3.86 15.89
C ALA A 5 21.23 3.57 15.85
N GLU A 6 20.52 4.37 15.07
CA GLU A 6 19.15 4.10 14.64
C GLU A 6 19.18 2.88 13.71
N ALA A 7 19.34 1.70 14.29
CA ALA A 7 19.43 0.45 13.58
C ALA A 7 18.03 0.09 13.04
N GLY A 8 17.85 0.34 11.76
CA GLY A 8 17.16 -0.55 10.84
C GLY A 8 15.68 -0.71 11.13
N ARG A 9 14.87 0.13 10.48
CA ARG A 9 13.45 -0.18 10.25
C ARG A 9 13.39 -1.54 9.54
N THR A 10 13.01 -2.54 10.32
CA THR A 10 13.01 -3.95 9.97
C THR A 10 12.03 -4.22 8.82
N VAL A 11 12.58 -4.96 7.85
CA VAL A 11 11.94 -5.85 6.88
C VAL A 11 11.01 -5.25 5.82
N SER A 12 11.61 -4.98 4.66
CA SER A 12 11.00 -5.37 3.39
C SER A 12 10.73 -6.87 3.43
N HIS A 13 9.51 -7.26 3.79
CA HIS A 13 9.06 -8.63 3.54
C HIS A 13 8.56 -8.67 2.09
N PRO A 14 9.25 -9.36 1.15
CA PRO A 14 8.63 -9.68 -0.12
C PRO A 14 7.47 -10.63 0.20
N LEU A 15 6.25 -10.11 0.19
CA LEU A 15 5.05 -10.95 0.21
C LEU A 15 5.21 -11.94 -0.96
N ALA A 16 5.10 -13.24 -0.67
CA ALA A 16 5.07 -14.26 -1.72
C ALA A 16 4.01 -13.84 -2.75
N GLY A 17 4.22 -14.12 -4.04
CA GLY A 17 3.39 -13.57 -5.13
C GLY A 17 1.88 -13.62 -4.87
N SER A 18 1.39 -14.68 -4.23
CA SER A 18 -0.02 -14.84 -3.86
C SER A 18 -0.50 -13.94 -2.70
N GLU A 19 0.32 -13.66 -1.69
CA GLU A 19 -0.02 -12.74 -0.59
C GLU A 19 -0.02 -11.28 -1.06
N LEU A 20 0.88 -10.96 -1.99
CA LEU A 20 0.93 -9.66 -2.65
C LEU A 20 -0.34 -9.42 -3.47
N GLU A 21 -0.73 -10.41 -4.29
CA GLU A 21 -1.94 -10.37 -5.10
C GLU A 21 -3.20 -10.25 -4.25
N PHE A 22 -3.29 -11.00 -3.14
CA PHE A 22 -4.40 -10.90 -2.19
C PHE A 22 -4.51 -9.48 -1.60
N SER A 23 -3.38 -8.91 -1.17
CA SER A 23 -3.33 -7.55 -0.62
C SER A 23 -3.77 -6.49 -1.65
N ILE A 24 -3.37 -6.63 -2.91
CA ILE A 24 -3.78 -5.73 -3.99
C ILE A 24 -5.28 -5.86 -4.28
N ALA A 25 -5.84 -7.07 -4.25
CA ALA A 25 -7.27 -7.29 -4.43
C ALA A 25 -8.11 -6.64 -3.32
N GLU A 26 -7.69 -6.76 -2.06
CA GLU A 26 -8.35 -6.08 -0.94
C GLU A 26 -8.30 -4.55 -1.06
N MET A 27 -7.13 -4.01 -1.44
CA MET A 27 -6.97 -2.57 -1.71
C MET A 27 -7.92 -2.10 -2.82
N ARG A 28 -8.07 -2.87 -3.90
CA ARG A 28 -9.03 -2.57 -4.97
C ARG A 28 -10.49 -2.60 -4.47
N ALA A 29 -10.85 -3.59 -3.66
CA ALA A 29 -12.19 -3.71 -3.09
C ALA A 29 -12.53 -2.51 -2.19
N LEU A 30 -11.56 -2.03 -1.39
CA LEU A 30 -11.73 -0.82 -0.60
C LEU A 30 -12.02 0.40 -1.50
N LEU A 31 -11.21 0.61 -2.55
CA LEU A 31 -11.38 1.74 -3.47
C LEU A 31 -12.72 1.69 -4.22
N ALA A 32 -13.18 0.49 -4.59
CA ALA A 32 -14.49 0.32 -5.25
C ALA A 32 -15.66 0.70 -4.32
N ARG A 33 -15.52 0.47 -3.02
CA ARG A 33 -16.51 0.82 -2.00
C ARG A 33 -16.48 2.29 -1.62
N THR A 34 -15.30 2.88 -1.48
CA THR A 34 -15.15 4.29 -1.06
C THR A 34 -15.29 5.28 -2.21
N ARG A 35 -15.08 4.84 -3.46
CA ARG A 35 -15.19 5.65 -4.69
C ARG A 35 -14.51 7.03 -4.55
N PRO A 36 -13.21 7.08 -4.22
CA PRO A 36 -12.53 8.36 -4.02
C PRO A 36 -12.51 9.14 -5.34
N ALA A 37 -12.73 10.45 -5.24
CA ALA A 37 -12.87 11.35 -6.38
C ALA A 37 -11.53 11.73 -7.03
N SER A 38 -10.41 11.42 -6.37
CA SER A 38 -9.07 11.70 -6.86
C SER A 38 -8.06 10.63 -6.44
N ASP A 39 -6.93 10.60 -7.14
CA ASP A 39 -5.79 9.74 -6.80
C ASP A 39 -5.20 10.07 -5.42
N ALA A 40 -5.18 11.35 -5.04
CA ALA A 40 -4.72 11.78 -3.72
C ALA A 40 -5.61 11.23 -2.60
N GLU A 41 -6.93 11.23 -2.81
CA GLU A 41 -7.90 10.66 -1.88
C GLU A 41 -7.79 9.13 -1.82
N ALA A 42 -7.59 8.48 -2.97
CA ALA A 42 -7.34 7.05 -3.05
C ALA A 42 -6.08 6.64 -2.26
N LEU A 43 -4.96 7.34 -2.47
CA LEU A 43 -3.72 7.09 -1.73
C LEU A 43 -3.89 7.34 -0.23
N ARG A 44 -4.64 8.38 0.16
CA ARG A 44 -4.92 8.64 1.58
C ARG A 44 -5.73 7.51 2.20
N ALA A 45 -6.77 7.02 1.52
CA ALA A 45 -7.58 5.89 1.99
C ALA A 45 -6.75 4.60 2.11
N LEU A 46 -5.94 4.29 1.10
CA LEU A 46 -5.06 3.10 1.12
C LEU A 46 -4.00 3.19 2.20
N ARG A 47 -3.39 4.36 2.43
CA ARG A 47 -2.40 4.55 3.49
C ARG A 47 -3.01 4.36 4.88
N HIS A 48 -4.25 4.82 5.07
CA HIS A 48 -4.96 4.68 6.34
C HIS A 48 -5.37 3.22 6.60
N ALA A 49 -5.92 2.53 5.59
CA ALA A 49 -6.38 1.14 5.75
C ALA A 49 -5.25 0.11 5.72
N PHE A 50 -4.17 0.38 4.97
CA PHE A 50 -3.04 -0.54 4.77
C PHE A 50 -1.72 0.18 5.08
N PRO A 51 -1.41 0.48 6.37
CA PRO A 51 -0.21 1.22 6.73
C PRO A 51 1.09 0.46 6.42
N ALA A 52 1.06 -0.88 6.48
CA ALA A 52 2.19 -1.74 6.19
C ALA A 52 2.45 -1.93 4.68
N ALA A 53 1.49 -1.58 3.82
CA ALA A 53 1.69 -1.70 2.38
C ALA A 53 2.78 -0.74 1.88
N THR A 54 3.53 -1.15 0.87
CA THR A 54 4.51 -0.29 0.20
C THR A 54 3.79 0.74 -0.69
N LEU A 55 4.50 1.79 -1.11
CA LEU A 55 3.94 2.73 -2.09
C LEU A 55 3.59 2.03 -3.41
N GLU A 56 4.47 1.17 -3.89
CA GLU A 56 4.30 0.40 -5.12
C GLU A 56 3.01 -0.44 -5.09
N GLN A 57 2.74 -1.14 -3.99
CA GLN A 57 1.51 -1.91 -3.80
C GLN A 57 0.25 -1.04 -3.87
N ARG A 58 0.27 0.13 -3.24
CA ARG A 58 -0.86 1.07 -3.26
C ARG A 58 -1.10 1.63 -4.67
N VAL A 59 -0.02 1.92 -5.40
CA VAL A 59 -0.11 2.37 -6.80
C VAL A 59 -0.62 1.25 -7.70
N ALA A 60 -0.15 0.00 -7.54
CA ALA A 60 -0.63 -1.15 -8.28
C ALA A 60 -2.14 -1.43 -8.08
N ALA A 61 -2.66 -1.15 -6.88
CA ALA A 61 -4.10 -1.21 -6.61
C ALA A 61 -4.88 -0.11 -7.35
N MET A 62 -4.28 1.05 -7.61
CA MET A 62 -4.89 2.16 -8.35
C MET A 62 -4.80 1.97 -9.86
N SER A 63 -3.71 1.41 -10.40
CA SER A 63 -3.54 1.19 -11.86
C SER A 63 -4.57 0.22 -12.46
N GLY A 64 -5.20 -0.62 -11.64
CA GLY A 64 -6.32 -1.47 -12.06
C GLY A 64 -7.65 -0.73 -12.28
N ARG A 65 -7.72 0.59 -12.01
CA ARG A 65 -8.88 1.45 -12.30
C ARG A 65 -8.87 2.07 -13.70
N ALA A 66 -8.04 1.57 -14.62
CA ALA A 66 -8.04 2.02 -16.00
C ALA A 66 -9.41 1.80 -16.67
N ARG A 67 -10.18 2.90 -16.70
CA ARG A 67 -11.34 3.30 -17.51
C ARG A 67 -12.41 2.26 -17.85
#